data_AF-A0A831TVT7-F1
#
_entry.id   AF-A0A831TVT7-F1
#
_cell.length_a   1.000
_cell.length_b   1.000
_cell.length_c   1.000
_cell.angle_alpha   90.00
_cell.angle_beta   90.00
_cell.angle_gamma   90.00
#
_symmetry.space_group_name_H-M   'P 1'
#
loop_
_entity.id
_entity.type
_entity.pdbx_description
1 polymer ?
#
loop_
_entity_poly.entity_id
_entity_poly.type
_entity_poly.pdbx_seq_one_letter_code
_entity_poly.pdbx_strand_id
1 'polypeptide(L)'
;WPDQVVRLIDILADPHAELPEDLLLTQETQALLEQALDRLPELWREVFLMRTVDGWNEDMVAEAEGIPVEQVRSIVEISRAFLAEALREMQFSEAG
;
A
#
# COMPACT_ATOMS: atom_id res chain seq x y z
N TRP A 1 -6.86 -20.65 -5.21
CA TRP A 1 -5.88 -19.70 -5.76
C TRP A 1 -5.52 -18.68 -4.68
N PRO A 2 -4.41 -18.86 -3.95
CA PRO A 2 -3.87 -17.87 -3.01
C PRO A 2 -2.84 -16.91 -3.64
N ASP A 3 -2.42 -17.15 -4.89
CA ASP A 3 -1.23 -16.52 -5.48
C ASP A 3 -1.32 -14.99 -5.65
N GLN A 4 -2.52 -14.40 -5.70
CA GLN A 4 -2.67 -12.95 -5.93
C GLN A 4 -2.24 -12.11 -4.72
N VAL A 5 -2.65 -12.53 -3.52
CA VAL A 5 -2.28 -11.85 -2.27
C VAL A 5 -0.78 -11.94 -2.05
N VAL A 6 -0.18 -13.11 -2.33
CA VAL A 6 1.28 -13.30 -2.26
C VAL A 6 2.01 -12.35 -3.20
N ARG A 7 1.57 -12.22 -4.46
CA ARG A 7 2.15 -11.26 -5.41
C ARG A 7 2.00 -9.81 -4.94
N LEU A 8 0.88 -9.45 -4.34
CA LEU A 8 0.68 -8.11 -3.78
C LEU A 8 1.64 -7.84 -2.62
N ILE A 9 1.85 -8.81 -1.74
CA ILE A 9 2.84 -8.75 -0.66
C ILE A 9 4.25 -8.55 -1.22
N ASP A 10 4.61 -9.26 -2.30
CA ASP A 10 5.91 -9.14 -2.95
C ASP A 10 6.09 -7.75 -3.60
N ILE A 11 5.04 -7.20 -4.24
CA ILE A 11 5.05 -5.84 -4.79
C ILE A 11 5.24 -4.80 -3.68
N LEU A 12 4.55 -4.96 -2.54
CA LEU A 12 4.69 -4.05 -1.41
C LEU A 12 6.10 -4.13 -0.79
N ALA A 13 6.75 -5.29 -0.84
CA ALA A 13 8.12 -5.46 -0.37
C ALA A 13 9.17 -4.78 -1.26
N ASP A 14 8.85 -4.49 -2.52
CA ASP A 14 9.70 -3.69 -3.40
C ASP A 14 9.42 -2.18 -3.19
N PRO A 15 10.39 -1.40 -2.69
CA PRO A 15 10.21 0.03 -2.43
C PRO A 15 10.05 0.86 -3.72
N HIS A 16 10.44 0.32 -4.88
CA HIS A 16 10.38 0.99 -6.16
C HIS A 16 9.19 0.57 -7.03
N ALA A 17 8.45 -0.47 -6.63
CA ALA A 17 7.31 -0.95 -7.39
C ALA A 17 6.10 -0.02 -7.22
N GLU A 18 5.51 0.41 -8.32
CA GLU A 18 4.18 1.04 -8.32
C GLU A 18 3.11 -0.03 -8.04
N LEU A 19 1.98 0.38 -7.46
CA LEU A 19 0.85 -0.51 -7.35
C LEU A 19 0.16 -0.56 -8.72
N PRO A 20 0.05 -1.74 -9.36
CA PRO A 20 -0.58 -1.81 -10.67
C PRO A 20 -2.05 -1.42 -10.57
N GLU A 21 -2.45 -0.47 -11.42
CA GLU A 21 -3.85 -0.01 -11.58
C GLU A 21 -4.79 -1.19 -11.88
N ASP A 22 -4.31 -2.07 -12.77
CA ASP A 22 -4.94 -3.32 -13.18
C ASP A 22 -4.23 -4.53 -12.55
N LEU A 23 -3.89 -4.47 -11.26
CA LEU A 23 -3.84 -5.72 -10.53
C LEU A 23 -5.23 -6.33 -10.72
N LEU A 24 -5.32 -7.37 -11.56
CA LEU A 24 -6.47 -8.25 -11.77
C LEU A 24 -6.78 -8.98 -10.45
N LEU A 25 -7.05 -8.21 -9.40
CA LEU A 25 -7.45 -8.66 -8.09
C LEU A 25 -8.82 -9.27 -8.27
N THR A 26 -8.98 -10.48 -7.76
CA THR A 26 -10.33 -10.94 -7.45
C THR A 26 -10.96 -9.93 -6.51
N GLN A 27 -12.30 -9.82 -6.49
CA GLN A 27 -12.97 -8.97 -5.51
C GLN A 27 -12.51 -9.26 -4.06
N GLU A 28 -12.12 -10.50 -3.77
CA GLU A 28 -11.51 -10.88 -2.49
C GLU A 28 -10.17 -10.17 -2.24
N THR A 29 -9.25 -10.14 -3.21
CA THR A 29 -7.95 -9.48 -2.99
C THR A 29 -8.09 -7.97 -2.87
N GLN A 30 -9.03 -7.37 -3.60
CA GLN A 30 -9.35 -5.95 -3.47
C GLN A 30 -9.95 -5.64 -2.08
N ALA A 31 -10.90 -6.45 -1.61
CA ALA A 31 -11.47 -6.30 -0.28
C ALA A 31 -10.43 -6.46 0.85
N LEU A 32 -9.44 -7.34 0.68
CA LEU A 32 -8.33 -7.49 1.63
C LEU A 32 -7.40 -6.27 1.63
N LEU A 33 -7.08 -5.74 0.44
CA LEU A 33 -6.27 -4.52 0.32
C LEU A 33 -6.99 -3.31 0.92
N GLU A 34 -8.28 -3.13 0.65
CA GLU A 34 -9.09 -2.07 1.25
C GLU A 34 -9.10 -2.17 2.78
N GLN A 35 -9.35 -3.36 3.33
CA GLN A 35 -9.29 -3.60 4.77
C GLN A 35 -7.91 -3.32 5.38
N ALA A 36 -6.83 -3.56 4.63
CA ALA A 36 -5.47 -3.26 5.07
C ALA A 36 -5.20 -1.74 5.05
N LEU A 37 -5.65 -1.05 3.99
CA LEU A 37 -5.55 0.41 3.85
C LEU A 37 -6.36 1.15 4.93
N ASP A 38 -7.52 0.62 5.34
CA ASP A 38 -8.34 1.17 6.41
C ASP A 38 -7.64 1.16 7.78
N ARG A 39 -6.64 0.30 7.96
CA ARG A 39 -5.84 0.24 9.20
C ARG A 39 -4.72 1.29 9.24
N LEU A 40 -4.39 1.94 8.12
CA LEU A 40 -3.42 3.03 8.10
C LEU A 40 -4.03 4.31 8.70
N PRO A 41 -3.21 5.15 9.37
CA PRO A 41 -3.57 6.55 9.61
C PRO A 41 -3.95 7.26 8.31
N GLU A 42 -4.91 8.19 8.38
CA GLU A 42 -5.45 8.89 7.21
C GLU A 42 -4.36 9.53 6.32
N LEU A 43 -3.53 10.38 6.93
CA LEU A 43 -2.38 10.99 6.26
C LEU A 43 -1.45 9.97 5.60
N TRP A 44 -1.24 8.80 6.23
CA TRP A 44 -0.33 7.79 5.69
C TRP A 44 -0.92 7.13 4.46
N ARG A 45 -2.21 6.84 4.50
CA ARG A 45 -2.96 6.27 3.38
C ARG A 45 -2.97 7.22 2.19
N GLU A 46 -3.25 8.50 2.42
CA GLU A 46 -3.28 9.53 1.37
C GLU A 46 -1.91 9.68 0.70
N VAL A 47 -0.85 9.91 1.49
CA VAL A 47 0.53 10.00 0.98
C VAL A 47 0.92 8.74 0.21
N PHE A 48 0.57 7.56 0.71
CA PHE A 48 0.86 6.30 0.05
C PHE A 48 0.15 6.20 -1.31
N LEU A 49 -1.17 6.42 -1.36
CA LEU A 49 -1.95 6.35 -2.60
C LEU A 49 -1.48 7.37 -3.64
N MET A 50 -1.23 8.62 -3.24
CA MET A 50 -0.70 9.63 -4.16
C MET A 50 0.64 9.21 -4.77
N ARG A 51 1.52 8.58 -3.97
CA ARG A 51 2.84 8.13 -4.43
C ARG A 51 2.79 6.88 -5.28
N THR A 52 1.95 5.91 -4.94
CA THR A 52 2.03 4.55 -5.51
C THR A 52 0.94 4.23 -6.52
N VAL A 53 -0.17 4.96 -6.49
CA VAL A 53 -1.32 4.79 -7.40
C VAL A 53 -1.40 5.98 -8.36
N ASP A 54 -1.36 7.21 -7.83
CA ASP A 54 -1.50 8.41 -8.68
C ASP A 54 -0.17 8.82 -9.35
N GLY A 55 0.96 8.22 -8.94
CA GLY A 55 2.28 8.47 -9.53
C GLY A 55 2.87 9.85 -9.26
N TRP A 56 2.36 10.59 -8.26
CA TRP A 56 2.88 11.90 -7.90
C TRP A 56 4.30 11.77 -7.36
N ASN A 57 5.22 12.69 -7.67
CA ASN A 57 6.54 12.72 -7.05
C ASN A 57 6.49 13.22 -5.59
N GLU A 58 7.59 13.04 -4.86
CA GLU A 58 7.67 13.34 -3.42
C GLU A 58 7.47 14.83 -3.10
N ASP A 59 7.97 15.73 -3.97
CA ASP A 59 7.83 17.17 -3.80
C ASP A 59 6.37 17.63 -3.94
N MET A 60 5.63 17.10 -4.92
CA MET A 60 4.22 17.41 -5.12
C MET A 60 3.35 16.92 -3.95
N VAL A 61 3.65 15.74 -3.41
CA VAL A 61 2.94 15.21 -2.24
C VAL A 61 3.28 16.01 -0.98
N ALA A 62 4.55 16.36 -0.78
CA ALA A 62 4.98 17.21 0.34
C ALA A 62 4.27 18.57 0.32
N GLU A 63 4.13 19.19 -0.86
CA GLU A 63 3.42 20.45 -1.03
C GLU A 63 1.92 20.31 -0.75
N ALA A 64 1.26 19.27 -1.27
CA ALA A 64 -0.17 19.06 -1.08
C ALA A 64 -0.55 18.76 0.37
N GLU A 65 0.25 17.94 1.06
CA GLU A 65 0.00 17.52 2.43
C GLU A 65 0.60 18.46 3.49
N GLY A 66 1.44 19.42 3.07
CA GLY A 66 2.09 20.37 3.98
C GLY A 66 3.10 19.72 4.93
N ILE A 67 3.79 18.66 4.48
CA ILE A 67 4.79 17.92 5.25
C ILE A 67 6.17 17.93 4.56
N PRO A 68 7.27 17.68 5.28
CA PRO A 68 8.60 17.56 4.66
C PRO A 68 8.68 16.38 3.67
N VAL A 69 9.48 16.54 2.61
CA VAL A 69 9.78 15.47 1.62
C VAL A 69 10.34 14.22 2.28
N GLU A 70 11.19 14.38 3.29
CA GLU A 70 11.71 13.26 4.09
C GLU A 70 10.59 12.50 4.81
N GLN A 71 9.55 13.21 5.27
CA GLN A 71 8.40 12.60 5.92
C GLN A 71 7.54 11.82 4.91
N VAL A 72 7.38 12.33 3.68
CA VAL A 72 6.73 11.59 2.58
C VAL A 72 7.43 10.24 2.36
N ARG A 73 8.77 10.23 2.26
CA ARG A 73 9.56 9.00 2.09
C ARG A 73 9.34 8.01 3.21
N SER A 74 9.45 8.47 4.47
CA SER A 74 9.24 7.61 5.64
C SER A 74 7.82 7.05 5.69
N ILE A 75 6.81 7.86 5.37
CA ILE A 75 5.42 7.40 5.35
C ILE A 75 5.21 6.32 4.29
N VAL A 76 5.74 6.48 3.07
CA VAL A 76 5.62 5.46 2.01
C VAL A 76 6.29 4.15 2.43
N GLU A 77 7.52 4.22 2.96
CA GLU A 77 8.27 3.05 3.40
C GLU A 77 7.53 2.28 4.51
N ILE A 78 7.08 3.01 5.54
CA ILE A 78 6.38 2.40 6.68
C ILE A 78 5.02 1.85 6.25
N SER A 79 4.30 2.54 5.37
CA SER A 79 3.00 2.08 4.85
C SER A 79 3.14 0.79 4.05
N ARG A 80 4.18 0.65 3.22
CA ARG A 80 4.48 -0.59 2.49
C ARG A 80 4.69 -1.76 3.45
N ALA A 81 5.57 -1.59 4.43
CA ALA A 81 5.88 -2.62 5.42
C ALA A 81 4.63 -3.03 6.21
N PHE A 82 3.83 -2.04 6.62
CA PHE A 82 2.60 -2.27 7.36
C PHE A 82 1.56 -3.03 6.53
N LEU A 83 1.32 -2.63 5.29
CA LEU A 83 0.34 -3.27 4.41
C LEU A 83 0.75 -4.71 4.05
N ALA A 84 2.04 -4.93 3.79
CA ALA A 84 2.55 -6.27 3.52
C ALA A 84 2.32 -7.22 4.70
N GLU A 85 2.54 -6.75 5.93
CA GLU A 85 2.29 -7.55 7.12
C GLU A 85 0.79 -7.78 7.38
N ALA A 86 -0.03 -6.73 7.27
CA ALA A 86 -1.47 -6.84 7.43
C ALA A 86 -2.09 -7.85 6.46
N LEU A 87 -1.67 -7.85 5.20
CA LEU A 87 -2.14 -8.81 4.19
C LEU A 87 -1.69 -10.24 4.50
N ARG A 88 -0.47 -10.45 4.99
CA ARG A 88 -0.02 -11.78 5.45
C ARG A 88 -0.90 -12.30 6.58
N GLU A 89 -1.13 -11.47 7.61
CA GLU A 89 -1.97 -11.84 8.74
C GLU A 89 -3.39 -12.24 8.30
N MET A 90 -4.01 -11.47 7.42
CA MET A 90 -5.35 -11.76 6.89
C MET A 90 -5.37 -13.05 6.08
N GLN A 91 -4.36 -13.28 5.22
CA GLN A 91 -4.24 -14.51 4.45
C GLN A 91 -4.14 -15.75 5.34
N PHE A 92 -3.41 -15.67 6.46
CA PHE A 92 -3.31 -16.77 7.41
C PHE A 92 -4.60 -16.99 8.21
N SER A 93 -5.38 -15.94 8.45
CA SER A 93 -6.67 -16.04 9.15
C SER A 93 -7.78 -16.68 8.32
N GLU A 94 -7.78 -16.51 7.00
CA GLU A 94 -8.75 -17.12 6.06
C GLU A 94 -8.43 -18.61 5.77
N ALA A 95 -7.19 -19.03 6.00
CA ALA A 95 -6.71 -20.39 5.71
C ALA A 95 -6.89 -21.39 6.86
N GLY A 96 -7.39 -20.94 8.03
CA GLY A 96 -7.62 -21.75 9.23
C GLY A 96 -9.10 -22.00 9.50
#